data_AF-A0A531KFU2-F1
#
_entry.id   AF-A0A531KFU2-F1
#
_cell.length_a   1.000
_cell.length_b   1.000
_cell.length_c   1.000
_cell.angle_alpha   90.00
_cell.angle_beta   90.00
_cell.angle_gamma   90.00
#
_symmetry.space_group_name_H-M   'P 1'
#
loop_
_entity.id
_entity.type
_entity.pdbx_description
1 polymer ?
#
loop_
_entity_poly.entity_id
_entity_poly.type
_entity_poly.pdbx_seq_one_letter_code
_entity_poly.pdbx_strand_id
1 'polypeptide(L)'
;MRVLVVQNFDSEGLGQIGAALVEAGADIDLRRPYCGDTLPRDSAAHDAMVVLGGAQNALDDEICPYFPELLDLTRDFAGKDRAVLG
;
A
#
# COMPACT_ATOMS: atom_id res chain seq x y z
N MET A 1 3.80 -10.70 11.59
CA MET A 1 3.08 -10.33 10.37
C MET A 1 3.70 -9.05 9.85
N ARG A 2 4.08 -8.97 8.58
CA ARG A 2 4.60 -7.75 7.96
C ARG A 2 3.58 -7.22 6.95
N VAL A 3 3.17 -5.97 7.12
CA VAL A 3 2.11 -5.35 6.32
C VAL A 3 2.70 -4.21 5.51
N LEU A 4 2.56 -4.30 4.18
CA LEU A 4 2.87 -3.19 3.29
C LEU A 4 1.75 -2.15 3.42
N VAL A 5 2.10 -0.91 3.76
CA VAL A 5 1.15 0.21 3.73
C VAL A 5 1.60 1.20 2.68
N VAL A 6 0.77 1.43 1.67
CA VAL A 6 1.01 2.42 0.62
C VAL A 6 0.23 3.68 0.95
N GLN A 7 0.94 4.77 1.20
CA GLN A 7 0.35 6.10 1.38
C GLN A 7 0.37 6.83 0.04
N ASN A 8 -0.79 7.28 -0.44
CA ASN A 8 -0.88 8.00 -1.71
C ASN A 8 -0.82 9.53 -1.53
N PHE A 9 -1.16 10.06 -0.35
CA PHE A 9 -1.22 11.50 -0.10
C PHE A 9 -0.67 11.89 1.27
N ASP A 10 0.11 12.98 1.32
CA ASP A 10 0.88 13.38 2.52
C ASP A 10 0.02 13.78 3.72
N SER A 11 -1.20 14.26 3.49
CA SER A 11 -2.12 14.64 4.57
C SER A 11 -2.88 13.45 5.16
N GLU A 12 -2.65 12.21 4.70
CA GLU A 12 -3.31 11.02 5.21
C GLU A 12 -2.41 10.23 6.16
N GLY A 13 -2.69 10.29 7.45
CA GLY A 13 -2.06 9.39 8.42
C GLY A 13 -2.67 7.99 8.41
N LEU A 14 -1.99 7.03 9.02
CA LEU A 14 -2.49 5.64 9.17
C LEU A 14 -3.79 5.53 9.99
N GLY A 15 -4.13 6.55 10.79
CA GLY A 15 -5.37 6.59 11.57
C GLY A 15 -5.64 5.32 12.39
N GLN A 16 -6.89 4.85 12.35
CA GLN A 16 -7.32 3.65 13.07
C GLN A 16 -6.67 2.36 12.54
N ILE A 17 -6.31 2.33 11.25
CA ILE A 17 -5.62 1.17 10.66
C ILE A 17 -4.25 1.02 11.29
N GLY A 18 -3.51 2.12 11.47
CA GLY A 18 -2.21 2.11 12.14
C GLY A 18 -2.30 1.59 13.57
N ALA A 19 -3.29 2.05 14.33
CA ALA A 19 -3.54 1.57 15.70
C ALA A 19 -3.83 0.06 15.73
N ALA A 20 -4.73 -0.42 14.86
CA ALA A 20 -5.08 -1.83 14.78
C ALA A 20 -3.90 -2.72 14.37
N LEU A 21 -3.06 -2.27 13.43
CA LEU A 21 -1.85 -2.99 13.01
C LEU A 21 -0.83 -3.09 14.15
N VAL A 22 -0.63 -2.01 14.91
CA VAL A 22 0.24 -2.00 16.10
C VAL A 22 -0.30 -2.94 17.18
N GLU A 23 -1.61 -2.90 17.46
CA GLU A 23 -2.27 -3.79 18.43
C GLU A 23 -2.13 -5.27 18.03
N ALA A 24 -2.17 -5.58 16.73
CA ALA A 24 -1.94 -6.91 16.19
C ALA A 24 -0.45 -7.35 16.19
N GLY A 25 0.48 -6.48 16.62
CA GLY A 25 1.91 -6.75 16.60
C GLY A 25 2.49 -6.84 15.18
N ALA A 26 1.90 -6.12 14.22
CA ALA A 26 2.37 -6.09 12.85
C ALA A 26 3.59 -5.19 12.68
N ASP A 27 4.54 -5.63 11.84
CA ASP A 27 5.61 -4.78 11.32
C ASP A 27 5.07 -3.98 10.13
N ILE A 28 5.06 -2.65 10.23
CA ILE A 28 4.49 -1.75 9.23
C ILE A 28 5.60 -1.28 8.29
N ASP A 29 5.52 -1.71 7.03
CA ASP A 29 6.37 -1.22 5.95
C ASP A 29 5.63 -0.12 5.18
N LEU A 30 5.81 1.14 5.62
CA LEU A 30 5.17 2.29 4.99
C LEU A 30 5.95 2.75 3.75
N ARG A 31 5.26 2.86 2.61
CA ARG A 31 5.80 3.38 1.35
C ARG A 31 5.02 4.58 0.86
N ARG A 32 5.75 5.62 0.45
CA ARG A 32 5.25 6.87 -0.14
C ARG A 32 5.76 6.98 -1.59
N PRO A 33 5.17 6.25 -2.54
CA PRO A 33 5.63 6.27 -3.92
C PRO A 33 5.51 7.66 -4.57
N TYR A 34 4.57 8.49 -4.13
CA TYR A 34 4.49 9.90 -4.53
C TYR A 34 5.69 10.75 -4.07
N CYS A 35 6.49 10.27 -3.10
CA CYS A 35 7.76 10.85 -2.67
C CYS A 35 8.99 10.11 -3.22
N GLY A 36 8.80 9.15 -4.13
CA GLY A 36 9.89 8.38 -4.75
C GLY A 36 10.28 7.09 -4.03
N ASP A 37 9.52 6.66 -3.01
CA ASP A 37 9.72 5.31 -2.46
C ASP A 37 9.41 4.26 -3.52
N THR A 38 10.26 3.24 -3.61
CA THR A 38 10.01 2.11 -4.49
C THR A 38 8.97 1.17 -3.89
N LEU A 39 8.08 0.69 -4.74
CA LEU A 39 7.18 -0.41 -4.39
C LEU A 39 7.94 -1.74 -4.49
N PRO A 40 7.63 -2.72 -3.61
CA PRO A 40 8.12 -4.09 -3.79
C PRO A 40 7.70 -4.64 -5.15
N ARG A 41 8.57 -5.44 -5.77
CA ARG A 41 8.30 -6.06 -7.08
C ARG A 41 7.13 -7.05 -7.03
N ASP A 42 6.98 -7.72 -5.88
CA ASP A 42 5.93 -8.69 -5.62
C ASP A 42 5.63 -8.72 -4.12
N SER A 43 4.60 -9.48 -3.75
CA SER A 43 4.16 -9.60 -2.36
C SER A 43 5.09 -10.40 -1.47
N ALA A 44 6.14 -11.08 -1.97
CA ALA A 44 6.80 -12.19 -1.27
C ALA A 44 7.26 -11.87 0.16
N ALA A 45 7.67 -10.62 0.42
CA ALA A 45 8.15 -10.15 1.73
C ALA A 45 7.05 -9.69 2.72
N HIS A 46 5.77 -9.69 2.32
CA HIS A 46 4.67 -9.11 3.09
C HIS A 46 3.48 -10.08 3.18
N ASP A 47 2.86 -10.16 4.34
CA ASP A 47 1.71 -11.04 4.59
C ASP A 47 0.38 -10.40 4.13
N ALA A 48 0.32 -9.06 4.12
CA ALA A 48 -0.85 -8.29 3.71
C ALA A 48 -0.47 -6.90 3.17
N MET A 49 -1.42 -6.26 2.49
CA MET A 49 -1.29 -4.93 1.92
C MET A 49 -2.45 -4.02 2.37
N VAL A 50 -2.13 -2.77 2.68
CA VAL A 50 -3.09 -1.67 2.85
C VAL A 50 -2.74 -0.58 1.85
N VAL A 51 -3.70 -0.15 1.05
CA VAL A 51 -3.59 1.05 0.21
C VAL A 51 -4.44 2.12 0.89
N LEU A 52 -3.82 3.23 1.31
CA LEU A 52 -4.55 4.34 1.90
C LEU A 52 -5.30 5.12 0.82
N GLY A 53 -6.21 6.00 1.26
CA GLY A 53 -6.92 6.90 0.37
C GLY A 53 -6.00 7.90 -0.33
N GLY A 54 -6.62 8.81 -1.07
CA GLY A 54 -5.93 9.92 -1.68
C GLY A 54 -6.88 10.80 -2.49
N ALA A 55 -6.42 12.01 -2.82
CA ALA A 55 -7.17 12.95 -3.65
C ALA A 55 -7.05 12.67 -5.16
N GLN A 56 -6.26 11.66 -5.55
CA GLN A 56 -5.91 11.38 -6.93
C GLN A 56 -7.04 10.67 -7.69
N ASN A 57 -7.06 10.88 -9.01
CA ASN A 57 -7.91 10.11 -9.91
C ASN A 57 -7.25 8.76 -10.21
N ALA A 58 -7.96 7.66 -9.92
CA ALA A 58 -7.48 6.30 -10.15
C ALA A 58 -7.15 5.96 -11.62
N LEU A 59 -7.58 6.79 -12.58
CA LEU A 59 -7.34 6.61 -14.01
C LEU A 59 -6.27 7.57 -14.58
N ASP A 60 -5.66 8.42 -13.74
CA ASP A 60 -4.70 9.43 -14.18
C ASP A 60 -3.25 9.02 -13.85
N ASP A 61 -2.73 8.12 -14.68
CA ASP A 61 -1.36 7.62 -14.58
C ASP A 61 -0.32 8.71 -14.90
N GLU A 62 -0.69 9.80 -15.58
CA GLU A 62 0.23 10.92 -15.85
C GLU A 62 0.58 11.66 -14.56
N ILE A 63 -0.41 11.86 -13.68
CA ILE A 63 -0.21 12.46 -12.36
C ILE A 63 0.31 11.43 -11.36
N CYS A 64 -0.07 10.15 -11.52
CA CYS A 64 0.28 9.06 -10.61
C CYS A 64 1.04 7.93 -11.33
N PRO A 65 2.30 8.15 -11.75
CA PRO A 65 3.04 7.20 -12.59
C PRO A 65 3.32 5.85 -11.90
N TYR A 66 3.14 5.76 -10.58
CA TYR A 66 3.30 4.53 -9.80
C TYR A 66 2.03 3.67 -9.75
N PHE A 67 0.88 4.16 -10.20
CA PHE A 67 -0.39 3.41 -10.14
C PHE A 67 -0.35 2.10 -10.94
N PRO A 68 0.23 2.02 -12.15
CA PRO A 68 0.37 0.74 -12.84
C PRO A 68 1.09 -0.32 -12.01
N GLU A 69 2.24 0.03 -11.41
CA GLU A 69 3.01 -0.87 -10.53
C GLU A 69 2.24 -1.22 -9.25
N LEU A 70 1.54 -0.25 -8.65
CA LEU A 70 0.70 -0.47 -7.48
C LEU A 70 -0.43 -1.47 -7.76
N LEU A 71 -1.10 -1.32 -8.89
CA LEU A 71 -2.19 -2.20 -9.31
C LEU A 71 -1.68 -3.61 -9.64
N ASP A 72 -0.50 -3.73 -10.27
CA ASP A 72 0.17 -5.02 -10.48
C ASP A 72 0.49 -5.70 -9.15
N LEU A 73 1.03 -4.95 -8.19
CA LEU A 73 1.33 -5.46 -6.87
C LEU A 73 0.05 -5.89 -6.13
N THR A 74 -1.02 -5.09 -6.17
CA THR A 74 -2.32 -5.46 -5.59
C THR A 74 -2.87 -6.76 -6.20
N ARG A 75 -2.75 -6.94 -7.52
CA ARG A 75 -3.11 -8.20 -8.19
C ARG A 75 -2.25 -9.37 -7.74
N ASP A 76 -0.95 -9.16 -7.52
CA ASP A 76 -0.05 -10.20 -7.02
C ASP A 76 -0.42 -10.66 -5.61
N PHE A 77 -0.77 -9.75 -4.70
CA PHE A 77 -1.29 -10.11 -3.37
C PHE A 77 -2.56 -10.97 -3.48
N ALA A 78 -3.54 -10.50 -4.26
CA ALA A 78 -4.80 -11.20 -4.45
C ALA A 78 -4.61 -12.58 -5.10
N GLY A 79 -3.75 -12.67 -6.13
CA GLY A 79 -3.45 -13.91 -6.84
C GLY A 79 -2.68 -14.95 -5.99
N LYS A 80 -2.13 -14.56 -4.85
CA LYS A 80 -1.44 -15.43 -3.88
C LYS A 80 -2.23 -15.62 -2.58
N ASP A 81 -3.53 -15.32 -2.59
CA ASP A 81 -4.44 -15.40 -1.44
C ASP A 81 -3.98 -14.59 -0.22
N ARG A 82 -3.30 -13.45 -0.45
CA ARG A 82 -2.87 -12.53 0.61
C ARG A 82 -3.87 -11.40 0.77
N ALA A 83 -4.07 -10.97 2.02
CA ALA A 83 -5.07 -9.96 2.35
C ALA A 83 -4.71 -8.59 1.73
N VAL A 84 -5.72 -7.92 1.19
CA VAL A 84 -5.65 -6.54 0.67
C VAL A 84 -6.77 -5.73 1.29
N LEU A 85 -6.44 -4.53 1.78
CA LEU A 85 -7.38 -3.51 2.24
C LEU A 85 -7.13 -2.22 1.44
N GLY A 86 -8.20 -1.55 1.01
CA GLY A 86 -8.18 -0.26 0.32
C GLY A 86 -9.33 0.61 0.75
#